data_AF-A0A564UYF2-F1
#
_entry.id   AF-A0A564UYF2-F1
#
_cell.length_a   1.000
_cell.length_b   1.000
_cell.length_c   1.000
_cell.angle_alpha   90.00
_cell.angle_beta   90.00
_cell.angle_gamma   90.00
#
_symmetry.space_group_name_H-M   'P 1'
#
loop_
_entity.id
_entity.type
_entity.pdbx_description
1 polymer ?
#
loop_
_entity_poly.entity_id
_entity_poly.type
_entity_poly.pdbx_seq_one_letter_code
_entity_poly.pdbx_strand_id
1 'polypeptide(L)' 'MMTIGIYSGINQCGMQIPQDISVVGFDDIFVTKHMIPPLTTYHAPMGEIAENAVKMLSELIEKIQ' A
#
# COMPACT_ATOMS: atom_id res chain seq x y z
N MET A 1 4.95 -0.51 -4.89
CA MET A 1 6.17 -0.47 -5.74
C MET A 1 6.96 0.82 -5.59
N MET A 2 6.34 2.01 -5.57
CA MET A 2 7.06 3.30 -5.42
C MET A 2 8.04 3.32 -4.22
N THR A 3 7.64 2.77 -3.07
CA THR A 3 8.47 2.71 -1.86
C THR A 3 9.77 1.93 -2.04
N ILE A 4 9.81 0.92 -2.91
CA ILE A 4 11.04 0.17 -3.22
C ILE A 4 12.06 1.08 -3.94
N GLY A 5 11.59 1.87 -4.90
CA GLY A 5 12.43 2.86 -5.59
C GLY A 5 12.97 3.93 -4.63
N ILE A 6 12.14 4.38 -3.70
CA ILE A 6 12.55 5.32 -2.64
C ILE A 6 13.65 4.71 -1.76
N TYR A 7 13.51 3.46 -1.30
CA TYR A 7 14.55 2.76 -0.54
C TYR A 7 15.86 2.68 -1.31
N SER A 8 15.79 2.33 -2.60
CA SER A 8 16.97 2.28 -3.47
C SER A 8 17.64 3.66 -3.58
N GLY A 9 16.87 4.72 -3.78
CA GLY A 9 17.41 6.08 -3.91
C GLY A 9 18.06 6.59 -2.63
N ILE A 10 17.42 6.38 -1.47
CA ILE A 10 17.97 6.74 -0.17
C ILE A 10 19.29 6.00 0.08
N ASN A 11 19.33 4.70 -0.23
CA ASN A 11 20.53 3.88 -0.10
C ASN A 11 21.66 4.35 -1.05
N GLN A 12 21.34 4.74 -2.29
CA GLN A 12 22.33 5.29 -3.24
C GLN A 12 22.96 6.60 -2.75
N CYS A 13 22.22 7.38 -1.97
CA CYS A 13 22.72 8.60 -1.35
C CYS A 13 23.51 8.34 -0.06
N GLY A 14 23.72 7.08 0.35
CA GLY A 14 24.40 6.73 1.59
C GLY A 14 23.64 7.10 2.86
N MET A 15 22.34 7.37 2.75
CA MET A 15 21.46 7.70 3.87
C MET A 15 20.78 6.45 4.42
N GLN A 16 20.40 6.49 5.69
CA GLN A 16 19.81 5.38 6.43
C GLN A 16 18.32 5.57 6.70
N ILE A 17 17.57 4.48 6.54
CA ILE A 17 16.17 4.38 6.96
C ILE A 17 16.15 3.58 8.27
N PRO A 18 15.49 4.05 9.34
CA PRO A 18 14.73 5.31 9.46
C PRO A 18 15.53 6.53 9.94
N GLN A 19 16.85 6.40 10.21
CA GLN A 19 17.63 7.40 10.95
C GLN A 19 17.69 8.77 10.27
N ASP A 20 17.97 8.80 8.97
CA ASP A 20 18.07 10.04 8.21
C ASP A 20 16.73 10.38 7.56
N ILE A 21 16.06 9.35 7.02
CA ILE A 21 14.77 9.51 6.33
C ILE A 21 13.84 8.36 6.73
N SER A 22 12.71 8.73 7.31
CA SER A 22 11.60 7.80 7.55
C SER A 22 10.73 7.65 6.30
N VAL A 23 10.33 6.41 5.99
CA VAL A 23 9.48 6.10 4.84
C VAL A 23 8.26 5.32 5.30
N VAL A 24 7.08 5.79 4.91
CA VAL A 24 5.80 5.12 5.15
C VAL A 24 5.13 4.82 3.81
N GLY A 25 4.58 3.62 3.68
CA GLY A 25 3.89 3.13 2.49
C GLY A 25 2.39 2.94 2.67
N PHE A 26 1.78 2.40 1.62
CA PHE A 26 0.38 2.04 1.53
C PHE A 26 0.29 0.65 0.87
N ASP A 27 -0.79 -0.09 1.13
CA ASP A 27 -1.18 -1.42 0.62
C ASP A 27 -0.81 -2.65 1.48
N ASP A 28 0.21 -2.61 2.34
CA ASP A 28 0.62 -3.76 3.18
C ASP A 28 0.70 -5.12 2.43
N ILE A 29 1.32 -5.08 1.25
CA ILE A 29 1.49 -6.27 0.41
C ILE A 29 2.69 -7.11 0.88
N PHE A 30 2.71 -8.41 0.55
CA PHE A 30 3.71 -9.38 1.02
C PHE A 30 5.18 -8.91 0.94
N VAL A 31 5.55 -8.19 -0.12
CA VAL A 31 6.92 -7.71 -0.33
C VAL A 31 7.38 -6.70 0.73
N THR A 32 6.47 -5.90 1.32
CA THR A 32 6.82 -4.82 2.28
C THR A 32 7.46 -5.37 3.56
N LYS A 33 7.07 -6.59 3.95
CA LYS A 33 7.60 -7.31 5.13
C LYS A 33 9.05 -7.79 4.96
N HIS A 34 9.51 -7.87 3.71
CA HIS A 34 10.83 -8.37 3.34
C HIS A 34 11.78 -7.25 2.87
N MET A 35 11.31 -6.00 2.88
CA MET A 35 12.19 -4.84 2.69
C MET A 35 13.13 -4.70 3.89
N ILE A 36 14.28 -4.04 3.70
CA ILE A 36 15.27 -3.82 4.76
C ILE A 36 15.51 -2.31 4.89
N PRO A 37 15.12 -1.69 6.02
CA PRO A 37 14.24 -2.25 7.07
C PRO A 37 12.82 -2.58 6.54
N PRO A 38 12.01 -3.39 7.24
CA PRO A 38 10.61 -3.63 6.86
C PRO A 38 9.83 -2.33 6.76
N LEU A 39 8.99 -2.20 5.74
CA LEU A 39 8.30 -0.95 5.45
C LEU A 39 7.10 -0.77 6.37
N THR A 40 7.10 0.29 7.18
CA THR A 40 5.88 0.79 7.84
C THR A 40 4.85 1.15 6.77
N THR A 41 3.66 0.56 6.83
CA THR A 41 2.64 0.72 5.79
C THR A 41 1.25 0.63 6.37
N TYR A 42 0.31 1.31 5.72
CA TYR A 42 -1.12 1.15 6.02
C TYR A 42 -1.72 -0.05 5.27
N HIS A 43 -2.46 -0.89 6.00
CA HIS A 43 -3.25 -1.98 5.44
C HIS A 43 -4.65 -1.46 5.12
N ALA A 44 -4.93 -1.20 3.85
CA ALA A 44 -6.26 -0.74 3.43
C ALA A 44 -7.29 -1.87 3.57
N PRO A 45 -8.53 -1.59 4.02
CA PRO A 45 -9.59 -2.60 4.16
C PRO A 45 -10.20 -2.94 2.79
N MET A 46 -9.39 -3.47 1.88
CA MET A 46 -9.79 -3.73 0.48
C MET A 46 -10.96 -4.71 0.38
N GLY A 47 -11.11 -5.62 1.35
CA GLY A 47 -12.27 -6.52 1.44
C GLY A 47 -13.58 -5.76 1.59
N GLU A 48 -13.66 -4.84 2.56
CA GLU A 48 -14.86 -4.02 2.79
C GLU A 48 -15.15 -3.08 1.61
N ILE A 49 -14.11 -2.50 1.02
CA ILE A 49 -14.25 -1.64 -0.16
C ILE A 49 -14.83 -2.44 -1.33
N ALA A 50 -14.30 -3.64 -1.59
CA ALA A 50 -14.79 -4.51 -2.66
C ALA A 50 -16.23 -4.97 -2.41
N GLU A 51 -16.57 -5.36 -1.18
CA GLU A 51 -17.94 -5.75 -0.80
C GLU A 51 -18.94 -4.62 -1.08
N ASN A 52 -18.62 -3.41 -0.60
CA ASN A 52 -19.46 -2.24 -0.83
C ASN A 52 -19.57 -1.90 -2.31
N ALA A 53 -18.48 -1.99 -3.07
CA ALA A 53 -18.50 -1.74 -4.51
C ALA A 53 -19.41 -2.72 -5.27
N VAL A 54 -19.31 -4.01 -4.97
CA VAL A 54 -20.16 -5.05 -5.56
C VAL A 54 -21.62 -4.82 -5.17
N LYS A 55 -21.90 -4.51 -3.90
CA LYS A 55 -23.24 -4.21 -3.42
C LYS A 55 -23.87 -3.04 -4.19
N MET A 56 -23.16 -1.92 -4.32
CA MET A 56 -23.63 -0.75 -5.07
C MET A 56 -23.89 -1.08 -6.54
N LEU A 57 -23.04 -1.89 -7.17
CA LEU A 57 -23.25 -2.31 -8.56
C LEU A 57 -24.51 -3.19 -8.71
N SER A 58 -24.72 -4.15 -7.81
CA SER A 58 -25.91 -4.99 -7.82
C SER A 58 -27.19 -4.16 -7.67
N GLU A 59 -27.21 -3.21 -6.73
CA GLU A 59 -28.35 -2.30 -6.55
C GLU A 59 -28.63 -1.43 -7.78
N LEU A 60 -27.60 -1.05 -8.54
CA LEU A 60 -27.76 -0.29 -9.79
C LEU A 60 -28.33 -1.16 -10.90
N ILE A 61 -27.89 -2.41 -11.03
CA ILE A 61 -28.39 -3.37 -12.03
C ILE A 61 -29.87 -3.66 -11.77
N GLU A 62 -30.26 -3.89 -10.51
CA GLU A 62 -31.65 -4.14 -10.12
C GLU A 62 -32.59 -2.98 -10.47
N LYS A 63 -32.13 -1.72 -10.39
CA LYS A 63 -32.94 -0.53 -10.73
C LYS A 63 -33.15 -0.33 -12.23
N ILE A 64 -32.36 -0.99 -13.08
CA ILE A 64 -32.42 -0.84 -14.54
C ILE A 64 -33.33 -1.91 -15.17
N GLN A 65 -33.62 -3.00 -14.45
CA GLN A 65 -34.58 -4.02 -14.86
C GLN A 65 -36.02 -3.64 -14.50
#